data_AF-A0A6P5G0S8-F1
#
_entry.id   AF-A0A6P5G0S8-F1
#
_cell.length_a   1.000
_cell.length_b   1.000
_cell.length_c   1.000
_cell.angle_alpha   90.00
_cell.angle_beta   90.00
_cell.angle_gamma   90.00
#
_symmetry.space_group_name_H-M   'P 1'
#
loop_
_entity.id
_entity.type
_entity.pdbx_description
1 polymer ?
#
loop_
_entity_poly.entity_id
_entity_poly.type
_entity_poly.pdbx_seq_one_letter_code
_entity_poly.pdbx_strand_id
1 'polypeptide(L)'
;MESPTLEEWPEPIVPVQSLSDRGVTAVPDRYVKPPSQRRLLAGDDDRSDSPNIPVVDIGGLVATVDGSGEGRCRRSDDAAMQAISEACKEWGFFQVVNHGVSHGVVERMRGVWRSFFRLPMEEKKMYTNSPKTYNGYGSRVGVEKGAVLDWGDYFFLTVLPESAQILDKWPKVPHNLREITEEYDHEMLKLCRVLTKAISAGLGLDENYIYRAFGGEDVEACVRANYYPKCPQPDLTLGLSPHSDPGGITVLLADDHVKGLQVRKGDEWVTVKPIPGAFVINVGDQVQVISNAKYKSVEHRALANAVERFSIAFFFNPNGRVPIGPAQELITPQSPPLYHPVTYNEYRLYVRKRGPHGKSQIDSLTAS
;
A
#
# COMPACT_ATOMS: atom_id res chain seq x y z
N MET A 1 -17.87 18.29 20.79
CA MET A 1 -18.56 18.61 19.53
C MET A 1 -18.57 17.35 18.68
N GLU A 2 -19.73 16.69 18.60
CA GLU A 2 -19.92 15.53 17.74
C GLU A 2 -19.63 15.93 16.29
N SER A 3 -18.72 15.20 15.65
CA SER A 3 -18.42 15.34 14.22
C SER A 3 -19.71 15.06 13.45
N PRO A 4 -20.16 15.91 12.50
CA PRO A 4 -21.30 15.57 11.67
C PRO A 4 -21.01 14.24 10.98
N THR A 5 -21.91 13.27 11.15
CA THR A 5 -21.82 11.99 10.46
C THR A 5 -21.99 12.25 8.97
N LEU A 6 -20.91 12.16 8.20
CA LEU A 6 -20.95 12.24 6.74
C LEU A 6 -21.73 11.03 6.21
N GLU A 7 -23.02 11.23 5.97
CA GLU A 7 -23.91 10.20 5.44
C GLU A 7 -23.78 10.05 3.92
N GLU A 8 -23.51 11.17 3.25
CA GLU A 8 -23.40 11.28 1.80
C GLU A 8 -22.08 11.94 1.40
N TRP A 9 -21.64 11.63 0.17
CA TRP A 9 -20.46 12.27 -0.39
C TRP A 9 -20.70 13.79 -0.50
N PRO A 10 -19.71 14.63 -0.15
CA PRO A 10 -19.86 16.08 -0.21
C PRO A 10 -20.05 16.59 -1.65
N GLU A 11 -19.72 15.75 -2.64
CA GLU A 11 -19.76 16.04 -4.07
C GLU A 11 -20.06 14.74 -4.84
N PRO A 12 -20.73 14.80 -6.00
CA PRO A 12 -20.97 13.61 -6.83
C PRO A 12 -19.66 12.91 -7.20
N ILE A 13 -19.64 11.58 -7.04
CA ILE A 13 -18.51 10.75 -7.46
C ILE A 13 -18.66 10.42 -8.94
N VAL A 14 -17.67 10.83 -9.74
CA VAL A 14 -17.60 10.53 -11.16
C VAL A 14 -16.45 9.53 -11.37
N PRO A 15 -16.74 8.26 -11.69
CA PRO A 15 -15.71 7.27 -12.00
C PRO A 15 -14.76 7.75 -13.08
N VAL A 16 -13.46 7.66 -12.84
CA VAL A 16 -12.44 8.11 -13.79
C VAL A 16 -12.49 7.27 -15.07
N GLN A 17 -12.76 5.97 -14.93
CA GLN A 17 -12.92 5.07 -16.08
C GLN A 17 -14.07 5.52 -16.98
N SER A 18 -15.20 6.01 -16.45
CA SER A 18 -16.28 6.57 -17.27
C SER A 18 -15.88 7.85 -18.02
N LEU A 19 -14.92 8.64 -17.52
CA LEU A 19 -14.37 9.78 -18.25
C LEU A 19 -13.46 9.29 -19.39
N SER A 20 -12.56 8.36 -19.09
CA SER A 20 -11.66 7.73 -20.07
C SER A 20 -12.43 7.05 -21.20
N ASP A 21 -13.44 6.22 -20.89
CA ASP A 21 -14.21 5.45 -21.87
C ASP A 21 -15.04 6.34 -22.82
N ARG A 22 -15.38 7.57 -22.38
CA ARG A 22 -16.02 8.59 -23.23
C ARG A 22 -15.06 9.28 -24.20
N GLY A 23 -13.76 8.98 -24.13
CA GLY A 23 -12.76 9.55 -25.02
C GLY A 23 -12.49 11.03 -24.78
N VAL A 24 -12.54 11.50 -23.51
CA VAL A 24 -12.21 12.88 -23.17
C VAL A 24 -10.79 13.23 -23.66
N THR A 25 -10.64 14.39 -24.29
CA THR A 25 -9.36 14.86 -24.85
C THR A 25 -8.56 15.73 -23.87
N ALA A 26 -9.19 16.17 -22.78
CA ALA A 26 -8.57 16.93 -21.71
C ALA A 26 -9.00 16.39 -20.35
N VAL A 27 -8.10 16.45 -19.37
CA VAL A 27 -8.45 16.14 -17.98
C VAL A 27 -9.33 17.28 -17.41
N PRO A 28 -10.46 17.01 -16.74
CA PRO A 28 -11.24 18.07 -16.12
C PRO A 28 -10.44 18.79 -15.03
N ASP A 29 -10.70 20.09 -14.82
CA ASP A 29 -9.93 20.95 -13.91
C ASP A 29 -9.73 20.37 -12.51
N ARG A 30 -10.72 19.63 -12.00
CA ARG A 30 -10.64 18.96 -10.69
C ARG A 30 -9.55 17.92 -10.56
N TYR A 31 -9.05 17.39 -11.67
CA TYR A 31 -7.96 16.40 -11.70
C TYR A 31 -6.61 17.04 -12.03
N VAL A 32 -6.58 18.34 -12.38
CA VAL A 32 -5.35 19.06 -12.68
C VAL A 32 -4.62 19.37 -11.38
N LYS A 33 -3.45 18.74 -11.18
CA LYS A 33 -2.61 18.97 -10.01
C LYS A 33 -2.00 20.38 -10.05
N PRO A 34 -1.71 20.99 -8.89
CA PRO A 34 -0.97 22.25 -8.86
C PRO A 34 0.44 22.07 -9.46
N PRO A 35 1.05 23.11 -10.04
CA PRO A 35 2.35 22.99 -10.72
C PRO A 35 3.45 22.30 -9.90
N SER A 36 3.48 22.52 -8.58
CA SER A 36 4.44 21.92 -7.66
C SER A 36 4.30 20.40 -7.50
N GLN A 37 3.14 19.83 -7.83
CA GLN A 37 2.84 18.40 -7.71
C GLN A 37 2.85 17.66 -9.04
N ARG A 38 2.85 18.41 -10.16
CA ARG A 38 2.90 17.83 -11.50
C ARG A 38 4.21 17.10 -11.73
N ARG A 39 4.20 16.20 -12.70
CA ARG A 39 5.43 15.57 -13.17
C ARG A 39 6.28 16.65 -13.84
N LEU A 40 7.49 16.87 -13.34
CA LEU A 40 8.48 17.63 -14.10
C LEU A 40 8.86 16.77 -15.30
N LEU A 41 8.66 17.30 -16.51
CA LEU A 41 9.10 16.67 -17.74
C LEU A 41 10.64 16.67 -17.77
N ALA A 42 11.25 15.68 -17.12
CA ALA A 42 12.66 15.37 -17.30
C ALA A 42 12.75 13.97 -17.89
N GLY A 43 13.35 13.86 -19.08
CA GLY A 43 13.51 12.63 -19.86
C GLY A 43 14.50 11.62 -19.26
N ASP A 44 14.47 11.43 -17.94
CA ASP A 44 15.41 10.59 -17.18
C ASP A 44 14.79 9.30 -16.60
N ASP A 45 13.46 9.16 -16.61
CA ASP A 45 12.75 7.99 -16.04
C ASP A 45 13.08 6.65 -16.74
N ASP A 46 13.78 6.68 -17.88
CA ASP A 46 14.09 5.49 -18.68
C ASP A 46 15.60 5.26 -18.93
N ARG A 47 16.49 6.01 -18.27
CA ARG A 47 17.91 5.67 -18.29
C ARG A 47 18.13 4.34 -17.58
N SER A 48 18.91 3.42 -18.18
CA SER A 48 19.26 2.13 -17.57
C SER A 48 19.86 2.29 -16.18
N ASP A 49 20.63 3.37 -15.99
CA ASP A 49 21.47 3.62 -14.82
C ASP A 49 20.75 4.42 -13.72
N SER A 50 19.46 4.74 -13.89
CA SER A 50 18.70 5.41 -12.84
C SER A 50 18.58 4.49 -11.62
N PRO A 51 18.70 5.01 -10.39
CA PRO A 51 18.57 4.20 -9.19
C PRO A 51 17.21 3.51 -9.15
N ASN A 52 17.18 2.29 -8.60
CA ASN A 52 15.95 1.54 -8.33
C ASN A 52 15.94 1.12 -6.87
N ILE A 53 14.77 0.76 -6.36
CA ILE A 53 14.67 0.21 -5.00
C ILE A 53 15.42 -1.13 -4.90
N PRO A 54 15.99 -1.46 -3.73
CA PRO A 54 16.73 -2.72 -3.52
C PRO A 54 15.90 -3.96 -3.86
N VAL A 55 16.59 -5.04 -4.24
CA VAL A 55 15.98 -6.35 -4.50
C VAL A 55 16.53 -7.33 -3.48
N VAL A 56 15.64 -8.07 -2.82
CA VAL A 56 16.01 -9.03 -1.79
C VAL A 56 15.45 -10.41 -2.14
N ASP A 57 16.34 -11.39 -2.19
CA ASP A 57 15.96 -12.80 -2.25
C ASP A 57 15.59 -13.29 -0.85
N ILE A 58 14.36 -13.75 -0.67
CA ILE A 58 13.84 -14.24 0.61
C ILE A 58 13.55 -15.74 0.60
N GLY A 59 13.99 -16.49 -0.41
CA GLY A 59 13.72 -17.92 -0.53
C GLY A 59 14.29 -18.77 0.62
N GLY A 60 15.37 -18.30 1.25
CA GLY A 60 15.90 -18.86 2.50
C GLY A 60 14.90 -18.71 3.65
N LEU A 61 14.45 -17.47 3.90
CA LEU A 61 13.54 -17.11 5.00
C LEU A 61 12.20 -17.82 4.91
N VAL A 62 11.61 -17.91 3.71
CA VAL A 62 10.31 -18.57 3.48
C VAL A 62 10.38 -20.03 3.91
N ALA A 63 11.40 -20.76 3.47
CA ALA A 63 11.49 -22.18 3.77
C ALA A 63 11.84 -22.49 5.23
N THR A 64 12.56 -21.57 5.91
CA THR A 64 12.80 -21.67 7.35
C THR A 64 11.48 -21.59 8.11
N VAL A 65 10.54 -20.74 7.68
CA VAL A 65 9.20 -20.65 8.28
C VAL A 65 8.32 -21.86 7.95
N ASP A 66 8.41 -22.37 6.72
CA ASP A 66 7.59 -23.52 6.26
C ASP A 66 8.15 -24.89 6.72
N GLY A 67 9.27 -24.93 7.45
CA GLY A 67 9.89 -26.16 7.92
C GLY A 67 10.49 -27.04 6.83
N SER A 68 10.55 -26.57 5.58
CA SER A 68 11.11 -27.26 4.42
C SER A 68 12.63 -27.05 4.26
N GLY A 69 13.27 -26.56 5.32
CA GLY A 69 14.65 -26.06 5.33
C GLY A 69 15.72 -27.02 5.89
N GLU A 70 15.50 -28.34 5.92
CA GLU A 70 16.51 -29.29 6.41
C GLU A 70 17.85 -29.13 5.65
N GLY A 71 18.92 -28.76 6.36
CA GLY A 71 20.29 -28.65 5.83
C GLY A 71 20.74 -27.26 5.34
N ARG A 72 20.01 -26.18 5.61
CA ARG A 72 20.34 -24.83 5.06
C ARG A 72 21.38 -24.01 5.84
N CYS A 73 22.00 -23.07 5.11
CA CYS A 73 23.02 -22.17 5.60
C CYS A 73 22.39 -20.94 6.30
N ARG A 74 22.43 -20.90 7.64
CA ARG A 74 21.98 -19.73 8.45
C ARG A 74 22.50 -18.39 7.92
N ARG A 75 23.71 -18.38 7.34
CA ARG A 75 24.32 -17.18 6.74
C ARG A 75 23.50 -16.57 5.61
N SER A 76 22.74 -17.37 4.85
CA SER A 76 21.88 -16.86 3.76
C SER A 76 20.66 -16.14 4.32
N ASP A 77 20.09 -16.66 5.40
CA ASP A 77 18.95 -16.04 6.08
C ASP A 77 19.40 -14.74 6.75
N ASP A 78 20.54 -14.75 7.43
CA ASP A 78 21.15 -13.56 8.03
C ASP A 78 21.41 -12.46 6.97
N ALA A 79 21.92 -12.83 5.80
CA ALA A 79 22.15 -11.89 4.70
C ALA A 79 20.84 -11.27 4.16
N ALA A 80 19.79 -12.08 4.01
CA ALA A 80 18.48 -11.59 3.58
C ALA A 80 17.85 -10.65 4.63
N MET A 81 17.93 -11.00 5.92
CA MET A 81 17.45 -10.13 7.01
C MET A 81 18.21 -8.81 7.06
N GLN A 82 19.53 -8.85 6.88
CA GLN A 82 20.36 -7.65 6.83
C GLN A 82 19.99 -6.76 5.64
N ALA A 83 19.80 -7.34 4.45
CA ALA A 83 19.37 -6.60 3.26
C ALA A 83 17.98 -5.95 3.43
N ILE A 84 17.03 -6.65 4.07
CA ILE A 84 15.73 -6.08 4.44
C ILE A 84 15.92 -4.91 5.42
N SER A 85 16.73 -5.07 6.46
CA SER A 85 17.00 -4.02 7.45
C SER A 85 17.60 -2.77 6.80
N GLU A 86 18.56 -2.94 5.89
CA GLU A 86 19.17 -1.84 5.13
C GLU A 86 18.15 -1.17 4.20
N ALA A 87 17.36 -1.95 3.47
CA ALA A 87 16.31 -1.39 2.62
C ALA A 87 15.26 -0.60 3.42
N CYS A 88 14.84 -1.10 4.59
CA CYS A 88 13.91 -0.40 5.47
C CYS A 88 14.50 0.92 6.04
N LYS A 89 15.81 0.96 6.33
CA LYS A 89 16.51 2.17 6.80
C LYS A 89 16.67 3.21 5.69
N GLU A 90 17.14 2.78 4.54
CA GLU A 90 17.60 3.67 3.48
C GLU A 90 16.48 4.06 2.52
N TRP A 91 15.57 3.14 2.22
CA TRP A 91 14.56 3.31 1.18
C TRP A 91 13.14 3.26 1.70
N GLY A 92 12.89 2.51 2.77
CA GLY A 92 11.53 2.15 3.18
C GLY A 92 10.80 1.24 2.19
N PHE A 93 11.44 0.89 1.07
CA PHE A 93 10.92 0.15 -0.07
C PHE A 93 11.96 -0.85 -0.56
N PHE A 94 11.50 -2.01 -1.04
CA PHE A 94 12.31 -3.02 -1.70
C PHE A 94 11.44 -3.94 -2.55
N GLN A 95 12.04 -4.72 -3.44
CA GLN A 95 11.38 -5.81 -4.15
C GLN A 95 11.79 -7.14 -3.54
N VAL A 96 10.86 -8.07 -3.41
CA VAL A 96 11.16 -9.44 -2.97
C VAL A 96 11.01 -10.42 -4.12
N VAL A 97 11.98 -11.33 -4.24
CA VAL A 97 11.97 -12.47 -5.16
C VAL A 97 12.07 -13.77 -4.37
N ASN A 98 11.72 -14.90 -5.01
CA ASN A 98 11.68 -16.22 -4.37
C ASN A 98 10.81 -16.23 -3.10
N HIS A 99 9.71 -15.48 -3.11
CA HIS A 99 8.81 -15.24 -1.98
C HIS A 99 7.84 -16.41 -1.67
N GLY A 100 7.99 -17.56 -2.32
CA GLY A 100 7.17 -18.76 -2.07
C GLY A 100 5.77 -18.77 -2.70
N VAL A 101 5.15 -17.60 -2.89
CA VAL A 101 3.83 -17.50 -3.55
C VAL A 101 3.87 -18.00 -5.00
N SER A 102 2.99 -18.94 -5.34
CA SER A 102 2.97 -19.53 -6.68
C SER A 102 2.58 -18.50 -7.76
N HIS A 103 3.23 -18.57 -8.92
CA HIS A 103 2.87 -17.72 -10.07
C HIS A 103 1.41 -17.88 -10.49
N GLY A 104 0.84 -19.09 -10.38
CA GLY A 104 -0.57 -19.34 -10.71
C GLY A 104 -1.54 -18.54 -9.84
N VAL A 105 -1.26 -18.41 -8.53
CA VAL A 105 -2.07 -17.59 -7.60
C VAL A 105 -2.00 -16.11 -7.99
N VAL A 106 -0.79 -15.61 -8.27
CA VAL A 106 -0.57 -14.20 -8.66
C VAL A 106 -1.29 -13.87 -9.97
N GLU A 107 -1.16 -14.72 -11.00
CA GLU A 107 -1.81 -14.51 -12.29
C GLU A 107 -3.34 -14.58 -12.21
N ARG A 108 -3.88 -15.52 -11.43
CA ARG A 108 -5.34 -15.60 -11.18
C ARG A 108 -5.85 -14.35 -10.49
N MET A 109 -5.15 -13.89 -9.45
CA MET A 109 -5.52 -12.66 -8.70
C MET A 109 -5.51 -11.43 -9.61
N ARG A 110 -4.45 -11.27 -10.40
CA ARG A 110 -4.34 -10.19 -11.40
C ARG A 110 -5.46 -10.27 -12.44
N GLY A 111 -5.70 -11.45 -12.98
CA GLY A 111 -6.70 -11.68 -14.03
C GLY A 111 -8.13 -11.45 -13.57
N VAL A 112 -8.49 -11.91 -12.38
CA VAL A 112 -9.87 -11.82 -11.88
C VAL A 112 -10.26 -10.37 -11.54
N TRP A 113 -9.36 -9.60 -10.94
CA TRP A 113 -9.62 -8.19 -10.66
C TRP A 113 -9.58 -7.33 -11.93
N ARG A 114 -8.67 -7.59 -12.88
CA ARG A 114 -8.73 -6.93 -14.20
C ARG A 114 -10.06 -7.22 -14.91
N SER A 115 -10.57 -8.44 -14.80
CA SER A 115 -11.88 -8.82 -15.34
C SER A 115 -13.02 -8.05 -14.66
N PHE A 116 -12.97 -7.87 -13.34
CA PHE A 116 -13.92 -7.02 -12.61
C PHE A 116 -13.93 -5.58 -13.14
N PHE A 117 -12.78 -4.94 -13.31
CA PHE A 117 -12.72 -3.56 -13.81
C PHE A 117 -13.18 -3.41 -15.28
N ARG A 118 -13.18 -4.51 -16.05
CA ARG A 118 -13.72 -4.56 -17.42
C ARG A 118 -15.23 -4.76 -17.49
N LEU A 119 -15.91 -5.03 -16.37
CA LEU A 119 -17.37 -5.11 -16.33
C LEU A 119 -18.01 -3.76 -16.69
N PRO A 120 -19.28 -3.77 -17.16
CA PRO A 120 -20.07 -2.56 -17.34
C PRO A 120 -20.06 -1.69 -16.07
N MET A 121 -20.10 -0.37 -16.25
CA MET A 121 -20.03 0.57 -15.12
C MET A 121 -21.15 0.35 -14.10
N GLU A 122 -22.36 0.01 -14.56
CA GLU A 122 -23.50 -0.24 -13.69
C GLU A 122 -23.28 -1.46 -12.77
N GLU A 123 -22.61 -2.50 -13.26
CA GLU A 123 -22.25 -3.68 -12.45
C GLU A 123 -21.27 -3.29 -11.33
N LYS A 124 -20.25 -2.49 -11.66
CA LYS A 124 -19.25 -2.02 -10.68
C LYS A 124 -19.87 -1.09 -9.64
N LYS A 125 -20.80 -0.24 -10.07
CA LYS A 125 -21.47 0.73 -9.19
C LYS A 125 -22.38 0.09 -8.14
N MET A 126 -22.87 -1.14 -8.34
CA MET A 126 -23.61 -1.86 -7.30
C MET A 126 -22.82 -2.00 -5.99
N TYR A 127 -21.49 -1.94 -6.08
CA TYR A 127 -20.59 -2.08 -4.94
C TYR A 127 -20.00 -0.74 -4.48
N THR A 128 -20.53 0.42 -4.87
CA THR A 128 -19.93 1.72 -4.49
C THR A 128 -19.75 1.86 -2.98
N ASN A 129 -18.63 2.43 -2.59
CA ASN A 129 -18.34 2.77 -1.21
C ASN A 129 -19.04 4.06 -0.77
N SER A 130 -18.82 4.48 0.48
CA SER A 130 -19.43 5.67 1.05
C SER A 130 -18.42 6.47 1.87
N PRO A 131 -18.71 7.71 2.29
CA PRO A 131 -17.79 8.47 3.16
C PRO A 131 -17.48 7.75 4.49
N LYS A 132 -18.35 6.82 4.92
CA LYS A 132 -18.20 6.06 6.16
C LYS A 132 -17.20 4.90 6.01
N THR A 133 -16.98 4.36 4.81
CA THR A 133 -16.16 3.16 4.60
C THR A 133 -15.48 3.16 3.24
N TYR A 134 -14.22 2.72 3.18
CA TYR A 134 -13.55 2.52 1.90
C TYR A 134 -14.06 1.27 1.15
N ASN A 135 -14.64 0.30 1.87
CA ASN A 135 -15.08 -0.98 1.33
C ASN A 135 -16.03 -0.82 0.14
N GLY A 136 -15.67 -1.45 -0.98
CA GLY A 136 -16.37 -1.36 -2.25
C GLY A 136 -15.62 -0.57 -3.33
N TYR A 137 -16.33 -0.29 -4.41
CA TYR A 137 -15.85 0.47 -5.56
C TYR A 137 -15.79 1.97 -5.24
N GLY A 138 -14.67 2.62 -5.54
CA GLY A 138 -14.45 4.03 -5.29
C GLY A 138 -13.64 4.70 -6.41
N SER A 139 -13.80 6.02 -6.52
CA SER A 139 -13.08 6.87 -7.49
C SER A 139 -12.48 8.11 -6.83
N ARG A 140 -12.50 8.15 -5.50
CA ARG A 140 -12.07 9.30 -4.70
C ARG A 140 -11.56 8.84 -3.35
N VAL A 141 -10.46 9.42 -2.91
CA VAL A 141 -9.96 9.27 -1.53
C VAL A 141 -10.22 10.57 -0.77
N GLY A 142 -10.75 10.46 0.45
CA GLY A 142 -11.03 11.61 1.33
C GLY A 142 -12.34 12.33 1.03
N VAL A 143 -12.75 13.17 1.98
CA VAL A 143 -14.08 13.80 2.04
C VAL A 143 -14.04 15.34 1.99
N GLU A 144 -12.90 15.93 1.65
CA GLU A 144 -12.75 17.38 1.59
C GLU A 144 -13.39 17.97 0.32
N LYS A 145 -14.46 18.75 0.47
CA LYS A 145 -15.13 19.40 -0.67
C LYS A 145 -14.16 20.29 -1.45
N GLY A 146 -14.11 20.15 -2.78
CA GLY A 146 -13.26 20.96 -3.65
C GLY A 146 -11.80 20.50 -3.73
N ALA A 147 -11.46 19.37 -3.11
CA ALA A 147 -10.12 18.79 -3.22
C ALA A 147 -9.76 18.43 -4.67
N VAL A 148 -8.46 18.54 -4.99
CA VAL A 148 -7.90 18.12 -6.28
C VAL A 148 -7.82 16.60 -6.33
N LEU A 149 -8.59 15.99 -7.24
CA LEU A 149 -8.78 14.56 -7.36
C LEU A 149 -7.62 13.85 -8.08
N ASP A 150 -7.59 12.53 -7.92
CA ASP A 150 -6.64 11.63 -8.58
C ASP A 150 -7.30 10.92 -9.76
N TRP A 151 -6.50 10.59 -10.78
CA TRP A 151 -6.91 9.89 -12.00
C TRP A 151 -6.87 8.37 -11.81
N GLY A 152 -7.73 7.85 -10.94
CA GLY A 152 -7.82 6.42 -10.69
C GLY A 152 -9.13 6.02 -10.02
N ASP A 153 -9.57 4.81 -10.36
CA ASP A 153 -10.61 4.08 -9.66
C ASP A 153 -9.96 2.99 -8.79
N TYR A 154 -10.67 2.51 -7.79
CA TYR A 154 -10.21 1.42 -6.96
C TYR A 154 -11.36 0.57 -6.43
N PHE A 155 -11.02 -0.61 -5.96
CA PHE A 155 -11.89 -1.44 -5.13
C PHE A 155 -11.14 -1.77 -3.86
N PHE A 156 -11.80 -1.62 -2.71
CA PHE A 156 -11.21 -1.89 -1.41
C PHE A 156 -12.03 -2.95 -0.67
N LEU A 157 -11.34 -3.89 -0.03
CA LEU A 157 -11.95 -4.91 0.81
C LEU A 157 -11.16 -5.03 2.11
N THR A 158 -11.85 -4.93 3.24
CA THR A 158 -11.35 -5.47 4.50
C THR A 158 -11.41 -6.99 4.42
N VAL A 159 -10.30 -7.67 4.70
CA VAL A 159 -10.18 -9.13 4.63
C VAL A 159 -9.92 -9.74 6.01
N LEU A 160 -9.22 -9.03 6.90
CA LEU A 160 -9.10 -9.39 8.31
C LEU A 160 -9.43 -8.23 9.27
N PRO A 161 -9.96 -8.55 10.46
CA PRO A 161 -10.45 -9.89 10.84
C PRO A 161 -11.71 -10.27 10.03
N GLU A 162 -12.01 -11.57 9.92
CA GLU A 162 -13.18 -12.04 9.15
C GLU A 162 -14.50 -11.39 9.62
N SER A 163 -14.62 -11.16 10.93
CA SER A 163 -15.77 -10.50 11.55
C SER A 163 -15.96 -9.03 11.13
N ALA A 164 -14.94 -8.39 10.57
CA ALA A 164 -14.99 -7.02 10.07
C ALA A 164 -15.28 -6.93 8.55
N GLN A 165 -15.40 -8.07 7.85
CA GLN A 165 -15.72 -8.08 6.44
C GLN A 165 -17.16 -7.61 6.19
N ILE A 166 -17.37 -6.82 5.14
CA ILE A 166 -18.70 -6.40 4.69
C ILE A 166 -19.10 -7.29 3.53
N LEU A 167 -19.80 -8.39 3.82
CA LEU A 167 -20.11 -9.44 2.84
C LEU A 167 -20.85 -8.92 1.60
N ASP A 168 -21.74 -7.93 1.75
CA ASP A 168 -22.45 -7.30 0.63
C ASP A 168 -21.54 -6.49 -0.32
N LYS A 169 -20.30 -6.20 0.09
CA LYS A 169 -19.30 -5.53 -0.75
C LYS A 169 -18.45 -6.49 -1.55
N TRP A 170 -18.56 -7.80 -1.36
CA TRP A 170 -17.84 -8.76 -2.19
C TRP A 170 -18.49 -8.89 -3.57
N PRO A 171 -17.76 -8.64 -4.67
CA PRO A 171 -18.28 -8.82 -6.02
C PRO A 171 -18.76 -10.26 -6.28
N LYS A 172 -19.98 -10.40 -6.81
CA LYS A 172 -20.52 -11.69 -7.27
C LYS A 172 -20.05 -12.08 -8.67
N VAL A 173 -19.50 -11.12 -9.41
CA VAL A 173 -18.97 -11.28 -10.76
C VAL A 173 -17.60 -10.62 -10.82
N PRO A 174 -16.55 -11.31 -11.33
CA PRO A 174 -16.52 -12.72 -11.71
C PRO A 174 -16.85 -13.67 -10.54
N HIS A 175 -17.51 -14.80 -10.81
CA HIS A 175 -18.01 -15.71 -9.76
C HIS A 175 -16.92 -16.29 -8.86
N ASN A 176 -15.69 -16.42 -9.36
CA ASN A 176 -14.52 -16.92 -8.66
C ASN A 176 -13.67 -15.81 -8.00
N LEU A 177 -14.09 -14.53 -8.06
CA LEU A 177 -13.31 -13.41 -7.53
C LEU A 177 -13.02 -13.56 -6.04
N ARG A 178 -14.04 -13.96 -5.26
CA ARG A 178 -13.92 -14.13 -3.82
C ARG A 178 -12.93 -15.23 -3.48
N GLU A 179 -13.12 -16.43 -4.02
CA GLU A 179 -12.26 -17.60 -3.78
C GLU A 179 -10.79 -17.31 -4.14
N ILE A 180 -10.55 -16.71 -5.31
CA ILE A 180 -9.18 -16.34 -5.74
C ILE A 180 -8.57 -15.29 -4.82
N THR A 181 -9.36 -14.31 -4.37
CA THR A 181 -8.88 -13.27 -3.45
C THR A 181 -8.54 -13.87 -2.10
N GLU A 182 -9.40 -14.74 -1.54
CA GLU A 182 -9.15 -15.43 -0.27
C GLU A 182 -7.91 -16.34 -0.33
N GLU A 183 -7.70 -17.06 -1.45
CA GLU A 183 -6.48 -17.83 -1.71
C GLU A 183 -5.23 -16.94 -1.73
N TYR A 184 -5.29 -15.82 -2.44
CA TYR A 184 -4.20 -14.85 -2.50
C TYR A 184 -3.91 -14.23 -1.13
N ASP A 185 -4.94 -13.84 -0.39
CA ASP A 185 -4.83 -13.23 0.94
C ASP A 185 -4.14 -14.16 1.92
N HIS A 186 -4.46 -15.46 1.88
CA HIS A 186 -3.79 -16.47 2.69
C HIS A 186 -2.27 -16.51 2.43
N GLU A 187 -1.86 -16.44 1.17
CA GLU A 187 -0.44 -16.40 0.78
C GLU A 187 0.21 -15.06 1.19
N MET A 188 -0.49 -13.93 1.09
CA MET A 188 0.01 -12.63 1.55
C MET A 188 0.21 -12.61 3.07
N LEU A 189 -0.67 -13.24 3.84
CA LEU A 189 -0.52 -13.35 5.29
C LEU A 189 0.72 -14.15 5.68
N LYS A 190 1.01 -15.26 5.00
CA LYS A 190 2.25 -16.03 5.21
C LYS A 190 3.48 -15.17 4.89
N LEU A 191 3.48 -14.47 3.76
CA LEU A 191 4.56 -13.58 3.37
C LEU A 191 4.77 -12.45 4.40
N CYS A 192 3.69 -11.82 4.88
CA CYS A 192 3.76 -10.81 5.93
C CYS A 192 4.31 -11.36 7.26
N ARG A 193 4.01 -12.62 7.63
CA ARG A 193 4.63 -13.28 8.79
C ARG A 193 6.14 -13.45 8.63
N VAL A 194 6.61 -13.81 7.44
CA VAL A 194 8.06 -13.86 7.13
C VAL A 194 8.69 -12.47 7.23
N LEU A 195 8.07 -11.47 6.61
CA LEU A 195 8.58 -10.09 6.57
C LEU A 195 8.64 -9.46 7.96
N THR A 196 7.57 -9.57 8.75
CA THR A 196 7.54 -9.03 10.14
C THR A 196 8.63 -9.63 11.02
N LYS A 197 8.97 -10.91 10.83
CA LYS A 197 10.11 -11.54 11.50
C LYS A 197 11.44 -10.94 11.12
N ALA A 198 11.72 -10.86 9.83
CA ALA A 198 12.96 -10.28 9.32
C ALA A 198 13.13 -8.80 9.72
N ILE A 199 12.05 -8.01 9.66
CA ILE A 199 12.05 -6.60 10.06
C ILE A 199 12.29 -6.47 11.57
N SER A 200 11.69 -7.33 12.41
CA SER A 200 11.92 -7.30 13.86
C SER A 200 13.36 -7.69 14.21
N ALA A 201 13.87 -8.77 13.62
CA ALA A 201 15.26 -9.21 13.79
C ALA A 201 16.26 -8.14 13.34
N GLY A 202 15.98 -7.46 12.22
CA GLY A 202 16.80 -6.37 11.69
C GLY A 202 16.90 -5.14 12.61
N LEU A 203 15.97 -4.99 13.55
CA LEU A 203 16.01 -3.97 14.61
C LEU A 203 16.72 -4.45 15.89
N GLY A 204 17.11 -5.72 15.95
CA GLY A 204 17.62 -6.36 17.16
C GLY A 204 16.52 -6.69 18.18
N LEU A 205 15.27 -6.75 17.75
CA LEU A 205 14.13 -7.16 18.57
C LEU A 205 13.91 -8.68 18.49
N ASP A 206 13.08 -9.20 19.40
CA ASP A 206 12.51 -10.53 19.24
C ASP A 206 11.84 -10.67 17.87
N GLU A 207 12.05 -11.79 17.18
CA GLU A 207 11.56 -11.99 15.81
C GLU A 207 10.04 -11.81 15.69
N ASN A 208 9.27 -12.11 16.73
CA ASN A 208 7.81 -11.94 16.70
C ASN A 208 7.35 -10.59 17.28
N TYR A 209 8.27 -9.64 17.53
CA TYR A 209 7.93 -8.38 18.17
C TYR A 209 6.88 -7.59 17.39
N ILE A 210 7.15 -7.24 16.13
CA ILE A 210 6.21 -6.42 15.33
C ILE A 210 4.87 -7.14 15.14
N TYR A 211 4.90 -8.45 14.88
CA TYR A 211 3.68 -9.24 14.74
C TYR A 211 2.81 -9.17 16.01
N ARG A 212 3.43 -9.35 17.19
CA ARG A 212 2.72 -9.22 18.49
C ARG A 212 2.27 -7.79 18.76
N ALA A 213 3.10 -6.80 18.45
CA ALA A 213 2.75 -5.38 18.58
C ALA A 213 1.56 -5.00 17.70
N PHE A 214 1.37 -5.68 16.56
CA PHE A 214 0.22 -5.52 15.68
C PHE A 214 -1.04 -6.25 16.16
N GLY A 215 -1.00 -6.97 17.29
CA GLY A 215 -2.12 -7.73 17.82
C GLY A 215 -2.07 -9.23 17.52
N GLY A 216 -0.98 -9.73 16.91
CA GLY A 216 -0.81 -11.16 16.63
C GLY A 216 -1.89 -11.70 15.71
N GLU A 217 -2.67 -12.68 16.19
CA GLU A 217 -3.75 -13.29 15.42
C GLU A 217 -4.94 -12.33 15.19
N ASP A 218 -5.05 -11.23 15.96
CA ASP A 218 -6.09 -10.20 15.81
C ASP A 218 -5.66 -9.04 14.88
N VAL A 219 -4.66 -9.26 14.02
CA VAL A 219 -4.17 -8.28 13.05
C VAL A 219 -5.27 -7.87 12.06
N GLU A 220 -5.21 -6.63 11.55
CA GLU A 220 -6.10 -6.15 10.50
C GLU A 220 -5.42 -6.28 9.13
N ALA A 221 -6.17 -6.68 8.11
CA ALA A 221 -5.68 -6.70 6.74
C ALA A 221 -6.75 -6.26 5.74
N CYS A 222 -6.30 -5.64 4.66
CA CYS A 222 -7.18 -5.22 3.57
C CYS A 222 -6.48 -5.30 2.22
N VAL A 223 -7.28 -5.44 1.17
CA VAL A 223 -6.84 -5.42 -0.22
C VAL A 223 -7.41 -4.20 -0.91
N ARG A 224 -6.57 -3.55 -1.73
CA ARG A 224 -6.98 -2.49 -2.64
C ARG A 224 -6.51 -2.80 -4.06
N ALA A 225 -7.46 -3.13 -4.92
CA ALA A 225 -7.22 -3.22 -6.36
C ALA A 225 -7.35 -1.81 -6.96
N ASN A 226 -6.28 -1.29 -7.54
CA ASN A 226 -6.21 0.03 -8.15
C ASN A 226 -6.25 -0.09 -9.67
N TYR A 227 -7.12 0.69 -10.30
CA TYR A 227 -7.26 0.77 -11.74
C TYR A 227 -7.04 2.22 -12.18
N TYR A 228 -6.03 2.43 -13.02
CA TYR A 228 -5.67 3.74 -13.55
C TYR A 228 -6.03 3.77 -15.03
N PRO A 229 -7.16 4.39 -15.41
CA PRO A 229 -7.60 4.45 -16.81
C PRO A 229 -6.61 5.27 -17.66
N LYS A 230 -6.70 5.11 -18.98
CA LYS A 230 -5.96 5.95 -19.93
C LYS A 230 -6.23 7.43 -19.66
N CYS A 231 -5.15 8.21 -19.57
CA CYS A 231 -5.22 9.65 -19.36
C CYS A 231 -4.81 10.40 -20.63
N PRO A 232 -5.58 11.41 -21.09
CA PRO A 232 -5.20 12.20 -22.26
C PRO A 232 -4.07 13.21 -21.97
N GLN A 233 -3.88 13.60 -20.70
CA GLN A 233 -2.89 14.58 -20.27
C GLN A 233 -2.19 14.10 -18.98
N PRO A 234 -1.43 12.99 -19.02
CA PRO A 234 -0.87 12.34 -17.83
C PRO A 234 0.05 13.25 -17.02
N ASP A 235 0.70 14.23 -17.64
CA ASP A 235 1.61 15.17 -16.94
C ASP A 235 0.89 16.21 -16.08
N LEU A 236 -0.43 16.40 -16.29
CA LEU A 236 -1.23 17.35 -15.51
C LEU A 236 -1.86 16.74 -14.26
N THR A 237 -1.86 15.41 -14.14
CA THR A 237 -2.56 14.69 -13.05
C THR A 237 -1.69 13.58 -12.45
N LEU A 238 -2.21 12.89 -11.45
CA LEU A 238 -1.58 11.72 -10.83
C LEU A 238 -2.63 10.63 -10.69
N GLY A 239 -2.22 9.37 -10.84
CA GLY A 239 -3.08 8.24 -10.55
C GLY A 239 -3.38 8.11 -9.05
N LEU A 240 -2.40 8.44 -8.20
CA LEU A 240 -2.57 8.54 -6.75
C LEU A 240 -1.61 9.59 -6.20
N SER A 241 -2.13 10.52 -5.40
CA SER A 241 -1.36 11.63 -4.81
C SER A 241 -0.24 11.16 -3.85
N PRO A 242 0.80 11.99 -3.61
CA PRO A 242 1.86 11.68 -2.65
C PRO A 242 1.35 11.39 -1.24
N HIS A 243 1.75 10.25 -0.68
CA HIS A 243 1.42 9.82 0.68
C HIS A 243 2.44 8.82 1.23
N SER A 244 2.50 8.70 2.55
CA SER A 244 2.99 7.49 3.22
C SER A 244 1.83 6.55 3.53
N ASP A 245 2.12 5.25 3.66
CA ASP A 245 1.10 4.30 4.06
C ASP A 245 0.91 4.35 5.58
N PRO A 246 -0.33 4.56 6.08
CA PRO A 246 -0.55 4.74 7.50
C PRO A 246 -0.37 3.45 8.31
N GLY A 247 -0.35 2.30 7.62
CA GLY A 247 -0.36 0.96 8.14
C GLY A 247 0.99 0.41 8.58
N GLY A 248 1.07 -0.92 8.59
CA GLY A 248 2.27 -1.65 8.99
C GLY A 248 3.18 -1.98 7.80
N ILE A 249 2.77 -2.93 6.97
CA ILE A 249 3.51 -3.39 5.79
C ILE A 249 2.55 -3.42 4.61
N THR A 250 2.99 -2.92 3.46
CA THR A 250 2.27 -3.04 2.20
C THR A 250 3.00 -4.00 1.28
N VAL A 251 2.26 -4.95 0.72
CA VAL A 251 2.71 -5.86 -0.35
C VAL A 251 1.99 -5.46 -1.63
N LEU A 252 2.73 -4.90 -2.58
CA LEU A 252 2.21 -4.42 -3.85
C LEU A 252 2.54 -5.39 -4.98
N LEU A 253 1.50 -5.96 -5.58
CA LEU A 253 1.54 -6.55 -6.90
C LEU A 253 1.45 -5.44 -7.95
N ALA A 254 2.60 -5.02 -8.45
CA ALA A 254 2.71 -3.98 -9.47
C ALA A 254 2.26 -4.49 -10.85
N ASP A 255 2.03 -3.56 -11.78
CA ASP A 255 1.84 -3.90 -13.20
C ASP A 255 3.19 -4.29 -13.82
N ASP A 256 3.23 -5.41 -14.53
CA ASP A 256 4.47 -5.93 -15.14
C ASP A 256 4.88 -5.16 -16.40
N HIS A 257 3.96 -4.39 -16.99
CA HIS A 257 4.17 -3.74 -18.30
C HIS A 257 4.09 -2.23 -18.23
N VAL A 258 3.37 -1.68 -17.25
CA VAL A 258 3.16 -0.23 -17.14
C VAL A 258 3.74 0.31 -15.83
N LYS A 259 4.86 1.02 -15.97
CA LYS A 259 5.48 1.78 -14.87
C LYS A 259 4.51 2.82 -14.33
N GLY A 260 4.62 3.13 -13.04
CA GLY A 260 3.76 4.18 -12.48
C GLY A 260 4.00 4.46 -11.00
N LEU A 261 4.54 3.51 -10.23
CA LEU A 261 4.94 3.80 -8.86
C LEU A 261 6.20 4.69 -8.85
N GLN A 262 6.14 5.79 -8.12
CA GLN A 262 7.30 6.60 -7.78
C GLN A 262 7.49 6.65 -6.26
N VAL A 263 8.73 6.51 -5.81
CA VAL A 263 9.13 6.55 -4.39
C VAL A 263 10.02 7.76 -4.17
N ARG A 264 9.83 8.49 -3.07
CA ARG A 264 10.66 9.64 -2.72
C ARG A 264 12.00 9.20 -2.15
N LYS A 265 13.11 9.66 -2.72
CA LYS A 265 14.47 9.46 -2.19
C LYS A 265 15.17 10.82 -2.12
N GLY A 266 15.38 11.32 -0.91
CA GLY A 266 15.76 12.72 -0.72
C GLY A 266 14.69 13.65 -1.30
N ASP A 267 15.09 14.61 -2.14
CA ASP A 267 14.17 15.53 -2.80
C ASP A 267 13.66 15.01 -4.16
N GLU A 268 14.09 13.83 -4.59
CA GLU A 268 13.80 13.29 -5.92
C GLU A 268 12.73 12.19 -5.90
N TRP A 269 11.96 12.11 -6.99
CA TRP A 269 11.04 11.01 -7.25
C TRP A 269 11.73 9.96 -8.10
N VAL A 270 11.85 8.74 -7.58
CA VAL A 270 12.45 7.60 -8.29
C VAL A 270 11.33 6.71 -8.82
N THR A 271 11.28 6.51 -10.14
CA THR A 271 10.34 5.57 -10.77
C THR A 271 10.79 4.13 -10.52
N VAL A 272 9.96 3.38 -9.80
CA VAL A 272 10.22 1.96 -9.53
C VAL A 272 10.10 1.18 -10.84
N LYS A 273 11.11 0.34 -11.12
CA LYS A 273 11.11 -0.62 -12.23
C LYS A 273 10.79 -2.00 -11.64
N PRO A 274 9.53 -2.48 -11.72
CA PRO A 274 9.15 -3.75 -11.15
C PRO A 274 9.88 -4.91 -11.85
N ILE A 275 10.30 -5.89 -11.07
CA ILE A 275 10.85 -7.14 -11.57
C ILE A 275 9.66 -8.08 -11.84
N PRO A 276 9.59 -8.71 -13.02
CA PRO A 276 8.53 -9.68 -13.32
C PRO A 276 8.46 -10.77 -12.25
N GLY A 277 7.27 -10.97 -11.70
CA GLY A 277 7.02 -11.97 -10.66
C GLY A 277 7.56 -11.61 -9.27
N ALA A 278 8.04 -10.37 -9.04
CA ALA A 278 8.37 -9.86 -7.72
C ALA A 278 7.21 -9.08 -7.10
N PHE A 279 7.20 -8.96 -5.77
CA PHE A 279 6.37 -7.99 -5.06
C PHE A 279 7.20 -6.77 -4.66
N VAL A 280 6.61 -5.59 -4.74
CA VAL A 280 7.17 -4.39 -4.11
C VAL A 280 6.66 -4.33 -2.68
N ILE A 281 7.58 -4.25 -1.71
CA ILE A 281 7.29 -4.14 -0.29
C ILE A 281 7.61 -2.73 0.17
N ASN A 282 6.77 -2.16 1.03
CA ASN A 282 7.15 -0.99 1.82
C ASN A 282 6.69 -1.08 3.27
N VAL A 283 7.45 -0.43 4.14
CA VAL A 283 7.08 -0.23 5.54
C VAL A 283 6.23 1.02 5.66
N GLY A 284 5.16 0.93 6.44
CA GLY A 284 4.24 2.02 6.74
C GLY A 284 4.59 2.72 8.04
N ASP A 285 3.78 3.73 8.35
CA ASP A 285 3.97 4.65 9.48
C ASP A 285 4.05 3.92 10.82
N GLN A 286 3.33 2.81 11.01
CA GLN A 286 3.35 2.05 12.26
C GLN A 286 4.69 1.35 12.51
N VAL A 287 5.35 0.85 11.46
CA VAL A 287 6.70 0.28 11.59
C VAL A 287 7.73 1.38 11.84
N GLN A 288 7.56 2.57 11.23
CA GLN A 288 8.40 3.72 11.54
C GLN A 288 8.26 4.13 13.02
N VAL A 289 7.04 4.16 13.55
CA VAL A 289 6.78 4.47 14.96
C VAL A 289 7.43 3.44 15.89
N ILE A 290 7.18 2.14 15.68
CA ILE A 290 7.77 1.06 16.49
C ILE A 290 9.29 1.12 16.46
N SER A 291 9.88 1.34 15.28
CA SER A 291 11.33 1.38 15.11
C SER A 291 11.99 2.66 15.65
N ASN A 292 11.23 3.57 16.25
CA ASN A 292 11.68 4.91 16.65
C ASN A 292 12.39 5.65 15.50
N ALA A 293 11.78 5.62 14.32
CA ALA A 293 12.29 6.18 13.07
C ALA A 293 13.60 5.58 12.53
N LYS A 294 14.06 4.42 13.04
CA LYS A 294 15.18 3.69 12.41
C LYS A 294 14.82 3.18 11.02
N TYR A 295 13.59 2.71 10.85
CA TYR A 295 13.02 2.40 9.53
C TYR A 295 12.13 3.54 9.06
N LYS A 296 12.10 3.76 7.75
CA LYS A 296 11.46 4.93 7.14
C LYS A 296 10.21 4.51 6.39
N SER A 297 9.06 5.03 6.82
CA SER A 297 7.88 5.12 6.00
C SER A 297 8.06 6.28 5.02
N VAL A 298 8.01 5.98 3.73
CA VAL A 298 8.45 6.91 2.67
C VAL A 298 7.28 7.34 1.80
N GLU A 299 7.29 8.62 1.43
CA GLU A 299 6.29 9.15 0.51
C GLU A 299 6.43 8.49 -0.85
N HIS A 300 5.30 8.09 -1.40
CA HIS A 300 5.21 7.50 -2.73
C HIS A 300 3.95 8.00 -3.43
N ARG A 301 3.92 7.88 -4.75
CA ARG A 301 2.79 8.29 -5.60
C ARG A 301 2.62 7.35 -6.78
N ALA A 302 1.46 7.38 -7.42
CA ALA A 302 1.23 6.69 -8.69
C ALA A 302 1.03 7.70 -9.82
N LEU A 303 1.77 7.54 -10.92
CA LEU A 303 1.61 8.33 -12.14
C LEU A 303 0.36 7.90 -12.91
N ALA A 304 -0.28 8.88 -13.54
CA ALA A 304 -1.22 8.61 -14.62
C ALA A 304 -0.46 8.29 -15.90
N ASN A 305 -1.05 7.50 -16.79
CA ASN A 305 -0.40 7.04 -18.01
C ASN A 305 -1.32 7.22 -19.24
N ALA A 306 -0.73 7.32 -20.43
CA ALA A 306 -1.47 7.32 -21.70
C ALA A 306 -2.01 5.92 -22.08
N VAL A 307 -1.72 4.91 -21.26
CA VAL A 307 -2.24 3.54 -21.32
C VAL A 307 -2.83 3.17 -19.96
N GLU A 308 -3.73 2.20 -19.93
CA GLU A 308 -4.28 1.69 -18.66
C GLU A 308 -3.18 1.04 -17.81
N ARG A 309 -3.29 1.16 -16.49
CA ARG A 309 -2.41 0.48 -15.52
C ARG A 309 -3.23 -0.14 -14.41
N PHE A 310 -2.79 -1.28 -13.90
CA PHE A 310 -3.46 -1.98 -12.82
C PHE A 310 -2.48 -2.46 -11.74
N SER A 311 -2.87 -2.39 -10.47
CA SER A 311 -2.05 -2.92 -9.37
C SER A 311 -2.91 -3.34 -8.19
N ILE A 312 -2.44 -4.29 -7.38
CA ILE A 312 -3.14 -4.75 -6.17
C ILE A 312 -2.22 -4.53 -4.98
N ALA A 313 -2.69 -3.78 -3.99
CA ALA A 313 -1.99 -3.60 -2.72
C ALA A 313 -2.69 -4.41 -1.63
N PHE A 314 -1.93 -5.24 -0.93
CA PHE A 314 -2.33 -5.89 0.31
C PHE A 314 -1.69 -5.14 1.47
N PHE A 315 -2.49 -4.68 2.43
CA PHE A 315 -2.03 -3.94 3.59
C PHE A 315 -2.16 -4.81 4.84
N PHE A 316 -1.05 -4.99 5.54
CA PHE A 316 -0.95 -5.68 6.82
C PHE A 316 -0.81 -4.65 7.93
N ASN A 317 -1.83 -4.52 8.77
CA ASN A 317 -2.03 -3.38 9.67
C ASN A 317 -2.20 -3.83 11.12
N PRO A 318 -1.80 -3.01 12.11
CA PRO A 318 -2.12 -3.30 13.49
C PRO A 318 -3.62 -3.44 13.72
N ASN A 319 -3.98 -4.23 14.73
CA ASN A 319 -5.28 -4.18 15.34
C ASN A 319 -5.63 -2.73 15.74
N GLY A 320 -6.78 -2.23 15.30
CA GLY A 320 -7.19 -0.84 15.49
C GLY A 320 -7.24 -0.37 16.94
N ARG A 321 -7.33 -1.27 17.92
CA ARG A 321 -7.44 -0.95 19.35
C ARG A 321 -6.11 -1.01 20.09
N VAL A 322 -5.07 -1.57 19.47
CA VAL A 322 -3.76 -1.69 20.11
C VAL A 322 -3.01 -0.36 19.98
N PRO A 323 -2.52 0.23 21.10
CA PRO A 323 -1.65 1.39 21.04
C PRO A 323 -0.31 1.03 20.42
N ILE A 324 0.12 1.79 19.41
CA ILE A 324 1.41 1.66 18.77
C ILE A 324 2.30 2.81 19.21
N GLY A 325 3.50 2.48 19.69
CA GLY A 325 4.53 3.43 20.08
C GLY A 325 5.93 2.84 19.86
N PRO A 326 7.00 3.61 20.13
CA PRO A 326 8.37 3.12 20.01
C PRO A 326 8.62 1.88 20.88
N ALA A 327 9.31 0.88 20.32
CA ALA A 327 9.74 -0.28 21.07
C ALA A 327 10.70 0.13 22.19
N GLN A 328 10.40 -0.27 23.43
CA GLN A 328 11.17 0.16 24.60
C GLN A 328 12.64 -0.26 24.53
N GLU A 329 12.92 -1.40 23.91
CA GLU A 329 14.24 -1.94 23.66
C GLU A 329 15.09 -1.06 22.72
N LEU A 330 14.45 -0.18 21.94
CA LEU A 330 15.12 0.75 21.03
C LEU A 330 15.32 2.14 21.64
N ILE A 331 14.77 2.40 22.82
CA ILE A 331 14.87 3.68 23.51
C ILE A 331 16.09 3.70 24.43
N THR A 332 16.94 4.71 24.25
CA THR A 332 18.14 4.93 25.07
C THR A 332 18.30 6.43 25.37
N PRO A 333 19.18 6.83 26.31
CA PRO A 333 19.48 8.25 26.50
C PRO A 333 19.99 8.97 25.24
N GLN A 334 20.60 8.23 24.30
CA GLN A 334 21.08 8.76 23.01
C GLN A 334 20.03 8.66 21.89
N SER A 335 18.97 7.87 22.08
CA SER A 335 17.84 7.72 21.16
C SER A 335 16.53 7.79 21.97
N PRO A 336 16.14 9.01 22.41
CA PRO A 336 14.89 9.20 23.15
C PRO A 336 13.67 8.86 22.27
N PRO A 337 12.49 8.61 22.88
CA PRO A 337 11.30 8.31 22.12
C PRO A 337 10.88 9.51 21.25
N LEU A 338 10.78 9.30 19.95
CA LEU A 338 10.37 10.31 18.98
C LEU A 338 8.85 10.40 18.84
N TYR A 339 8.12 9.37 19.27
CA TYR A 339 6.68 9.25 19.08
C TYR A 339 5.98 8.91 20.38
N HIS A 340 4.78 9.47 20.58
CA HIS A 340 3.90 9.04 21.67
C HIS A 340 3.00 7.88 21.22
N PRO A 341 2.63 6.94 22.11
CA PRO A 341 1.74 5.85 21.74
C PRO A 341 0.32 6.33 21.40
N VAL A 342 -0.24 5.85 20.28
CA VAL A 342 -1.61 6.15 19.82
C VAL A 342 -2.24 4.88 19.26
N THR A 343 -3.56 4.72 19.39
CA THR A 343 -4.23 3.56 18.79
C THR A 343 -4.31 3.69 17.27
N TYR A 344 -4.21 2.57 16.56
CA TYR A 344 -4.27 2.61 15.10
C TYR A 344 -5.61 3.13 14.56
N ASN A 345 -6.73 2.92 15.27
CA ASN A 345 -8.02 3.51 14.90
C ASN A 345 -8.03 5.04 15.00
N GLU A 346 -7.48 5.62 16.07
CA GLU A 346 -7.35 7.07 16.21
C GLU A 346 -6.49 7.65 15.07
N TYR A 347 -5.36 6.99 14.77
CA TYR A 347 -4.48 7.35 13.68
C TYR A 347 -5.19 7.29 12.31
N ARG A 348 -5.83 6.16 11.98
CA ARG A 348 -6.55 5.94 10.71
C ARG A 348 -7.71 6.91 10.50
N LEU A 349 -8.40 7.30 11.57
CA LEU A 349 -9.50 8.27 11.50
C LEU A 349 -9.04 9.66 11.03
N TYR A 350 -7.83 10.08 11.40
CA TYR A 350 -7.22 11.32 10.90
C TYR A 350 -7.04 11.24 9.38
N VAL A 351 -6.44 10.14 8.89
CA VAL A 351 -6.20 9.89 7.46
C VAL A 351 -7.49 9.94 6.67
N ARG A 352 -8.55 9.28 7.16
CA ARG A 352 -9.84 9.21 6.45
C ARG A 352 -10.48 10.58 6.26
N LYS A 353 -10.38 11.45 7.27
CA LYS A 353 -11.01 12.78 7.22
C LYS A 353 -10.30 13.73 6.27
N ARG A 354 -8.97 13.67 6.20
CA ARG A 354 -8.15 14.64 5.43
C ARG A 354 -7.71 14.12 4.07
N GLY A 355 -7.55 12.80 3.88
CA GLY A 355 -6.99 12.22 2.66
C GLY A 355 -5.45 12.19 2.67
N PRO A 356 -4.82 11.78 1.54
CA PRO A 356 -3.36 11.70 1.42
C PRO A 356 -2.73 13.10 1.41
N HIS A 357 -1.92 13.41 2.43
CA HIS A 357 -1.18 14.67 2.55
C HIS A 357 0.26 14.41 3.01
N GLY A 358 1.02 13.68 2.19
CA GLY A 358 2.42 13.37 2.48
C GLY A 358 2.62 12.71 3.85
N LYS A 359 3.56 13.23 4.65
CA LYS A 359 3.90 12.74 6.01
C LYS A 359 3.23 13.47 7.18
N SER A 360 2.33 14.42 6.89
CA SER A 360 1.69 15.26 7.93
C SER A 360 1.03 14.49 9.08
N GLN A 361 0.68 13.22 8.85
CA GLN A 361 0.04 12.32 9.79
C GLN A 361 1.02 11.78 10.82
N ILE A 362 2.16 11.23 10.39
CA ILE A 362 3.20 10.75 11.31
C ILE A 362 3.86 11.91 12.06
N ASP A 363 3.95 13.09 11.44
CA ASP A 363 4.47 14.29 12.09
C ASP A 363 3.59 14.74 13.27
N SER A 364 2.28 14.45 13.25
CA SER A 364 1.38 14.72 14.38
C SER A 364 1.66 13.86 15.62
N LEU A 365 2.43 12.77 15.46
CA LEU A 365 2.77 11.85 16.54
C LEU A 365 4.08 12.23 17.25
N THR A 366 4.83 13.22 16.78
CA THR A 366 6.13 13.57 17.36
C THR A 366 5.98 13.97 18.82
N ALA A 367 6.78 13.36 19.70
CA ALA A 367 6.83 13.72 21.11
C ALA A 367 7.44 15.12 21.28
N SER A 368 6.84 15.93 22.17
CA SER A 368 7.29 17.28 22.51
C SER A 368 8.57 17.29 23.35
#